data_AF-A0A7S0XYU0-F1
#
_entry.id   AF-A0A7S0XYU0-F1
#
_cell.length_a   1.000
_cell.length_b   1.000
_cell.length_c   1.000
_cell.angle_alpha   90.00
_cell.angle_beta   90.00
_cell.angle_gamma   90.00
#
_symmetry.space_group_name_H-M   'P 1'
#
loop_
_entity.id
_entity.type
_entity.pdbx_description
1 polymer ?
#
loop_
_entity_poly.entity_id
_entity_poly.type
_entity_poly.pdbx_seq_one_letter_code
_entity_poly.pdbx_strand_id
1 'polypeptide(L)'
;EDSFRAFEEVLDISSSHGSDILLLGGDLFHDNKPSRECMVKTMNLFRKYCCGSRECMVDPVDVTAMGNPAYPDEEQIVNYQDPNVNISLPVFIIHGNHDDPCGPGQHSALDILSSCRLLNYFGKQANVNAITIKPILLHKGDVKIAIYGLGNIKDERLAKLFQDRNVQWEIPPDSSEYFNILVVHQNRPLREGKNSFPVEKIPSHIQFVVWGHEHECQVEYSREGNYDVNILQPGSTTITSLVAGEAALKHCFCLDIKFNPESQDHKFRCKEVKLNNVRPFMYSELTLEGNCGATEADVREYLEREVEDLLERAKREHPNPAPGM
;
A
#
# COMPACT_ATOMS: atom_id res chain seq x y z
N GLU A 1 1.14 -16.68 10.62
CA GLU A 1 -0.29 -17.00 10.36
C GLU A 1 -1.15 -15.75 10.27
N ASP A 2 -1.21 -14.89 11.31
CA ASP A 2 -2.02 -13.65 11.28
C ASP A 2 -1.77 -12.78 10.03
N SER A 3 -0.50 -12.58 9.63
CA SER A 3 -0.14 -11.84 8.40
C SER A 3 -0.67 -12.48 7.12
N PHE A 4 -0.58 -13.81 6.99
CA PHE A 4 -1.11 -14.51 5.82
C PHE A 4 -2.63 -14.45 5.77
N ARG A 5 -3.32 -14.58 6.91
CA ARG A 5 -4.78 -14.50 6.97
C ARG A 5 -5.30 -13.11 6.63
N ALA A 6 -4.65 -12.06 7.11
CA ALA A 6 -5.00 -10.69 6.79
C ALA A 6 -4.77 -10.39 5.30
N PHE A 7 -3.64 -10.83 4.74
CA PHE A 7 -3.36 -10.65 3.31
C PHE A 7 -4.29 -11.49 2.42
N GLU A 8 -4.58 -12.74 2.80
CA GLU A 8 -5.55 -13.59 2.12
C GLU A 8 -6.95 -12.95 2.10
N GLU A 9 -7.37 -12.29 3.19
CA GLU A 9 -8.63 -11.55 3.23
C GLU A 9 -8.65 -10.40 2.20
N VAL A 10 -7.55 -9.64 2.07
CA VAL A 10 -7.45 -8.57 1.05
C VAL A 10 -7.59 -9.14 -0.37
N LEU A 11 -6.95 -10.28 -0.65
CA LEU A 11 -7.05 -10.96 -1.93
C LEU A 11 -8.47 -11.50 -2.19
N ASP A 12 -9.11 -12.08 -1.17
CA ASP A 12 -10.47 -12.60 -1.25
C ASP A 12 -11.50 -11.48 -1.47
N ILE A 13 -11.36 -10.35 -0.76
CA ILE A 13 -12.17 -9.14 -0.97
C ILE A 13 -11.99 -8.65 -2.41
N SER A 14 -10.76 -8.55 -2.90
CA SER A 14 -10.48 -8.08 -4.27
C SER A 14 -11.12 -8.98 -5.33
N SER A 15 -11.01 -10.30 -5.14
CA SER A 15 -11.60 -11.30 -6.04
C SER A 15 -13.12 -11.26 -6.01
N SER A 16 -13.72 -11.24 -4.81
CA SER A 16 -15.17 -11.21 -4.60
C SER A 16 -15.81 -9.91 -5.08
N HIS A 17 -15.11 -8.78 -4.95
CA HIS A 17 -15.54 -7.49 -5.49
C HIS A 17 -15.43 -7.43 -7.03
N GLY A 18 -14.65 -8.33 -7.63
CA GLY A 18 -14.40 -8.33 -9.06
C GLY A 18 -13.51 -7.17 -9.52
N SER A 19 -12.60 -6.72 -8.66
CA SER A 19 -11.65 -5.63 -8.92
C SER A 19 -10.85 -5.87 -10.20
N ASP A 20 -10.54 -4.80 -10.93
CA ASP A 20 -9.79 -4.87 -12.19
C ASP A 20 -8.28 -5.03 -11.98
N ILE A 21 -7.75 -4.37 -10.95
CA ILE A 21 -6.35 -4.47 -10.51
C ILE A 21 -6.30 -4.42 -8.98
N LEU A 22 -5.22 -4.95 -8.39
CA LEU A 22 -4.87 -4.73 -6.98
C LEU A 22 -3.61 -3.86 -6.93
N LEU A 23 -3.64 -2.76 -6.17
CA LEU A 23 -2.52 -1.84 -6.02
C LEU A 23 -1.99 -1.88 -4.58
N LEU A 24 -0.70 -2.21 -4.42
CA LEU A 24 -0.06 -2.38 -3.11
C LEU A 24 1.03 -1.33 -2.88
N GLY A 25 1.05 -0.76 -1.68
CA GLY A 25 1.91 0.35 -1.31
C GLY A 25 3.31 -0.01 -0.79
N GLY A 26 3.74 -1.28 -0.84
CA GLY A 26 5.02 -1.76 -0.32
C GLY A 26 4.92 -2.55 0.98
N ASP A 27 6.08 -2.99 1.48
CA ASP A 27 6.22 -3.85 2.67
C ASP A 27 5.33 -5.11 2.64
N LEU A 28 5.26 -5.77 1.49
CA LEU A 28 4.60 -7.07 1.37
C LEU A 28 5.32 -8.12 2.25
N PHE A 29 6.64 -7.97 2.39
CA PHE A 29 7.45 -8.80 3.29
C PHE A 29 8.05 -7.96 4.41
N HIS A 30 7.96 -8.46 5.64
CA HIS A 30 8.61 -7.85 6.81
C HIS A 30 10.13 -8.03 6.80
N ASP A 31 10.61 -9.15 6.27
CA ASP A 31 12.03 -9.42 6.13
C ASP A 31 12.44 -9.22 4.67
N ASN A 32 13.52 -8.46 4.45
CA ASN A 32 14.12 -8.28 3.12
C ASN A 32 14.43 -9.61 2.42
N LYS A 33 14.82 -10.61 3.21
CA LYS A 33 15.03 -11.99 2.78
C LYS A 33 13.98 -12.88 3.47
N PRO A 34 12.75 -12.95 2.93
CA PRO A 34 11.71 -13.74 3.55
C PRO A 34 12.11 -15.21 3.64
N SER A 35 11.64 -15.90 4.68
CA SER A 35 11.87 -17.33 4.81
C SER A 35 11.28 -18.09 3.61
N ARG A 36 11.82 -19.28 3.32
CA ARG A 36 11.28 -20.15 2.25
C ARG A 36 9.79 -20.44 2.45
N GLU A 37 9.38 -20.68 3.70
CA GLU A 37 7.97 -20.91 4.03
C GLU A 37 7.12 -19.69 3.71
N CYS A 38 7.60 -18.49 4.08
CA CYS A 38 6.91 -17.23 3.80
C CYS A 38 6.73 -17.02 2.30
N MET A 39 7.81 -17.13 1.52
CA MET A 39 7.77 -17.00 0.06
C MET A 39 6.81 -18.02 -0.58
N VAL A 40 6.88 -19.29 -0.19
CA VAL A 40 6.01 -20.35 -0.74
C VAL A 40 4.53 -20.07 -0.41
N LYS A 41 4.21 -19.67 0.83
CA LYS A 41 2.83 -19.31 1.22
C LYS A 41 2.32 -18.11 0.42
N THR A 42 3.13 -17.06 0.28
CA THR A 42 2.79 -15.88 -0.52
C THR A 42 2.55 -16.24 -1.99
N MET A 43 3.43 -17.03 -2.60
CA MET A 43 3.25 -17.49 -3.99
C MET A 43 1.97 -18.31 -4.17
N ASN A 44 1.63 -19.17 -3.21
CA ASN A 44 0.40 -19.96 -3.25
C ASN A 44 -0.85 -19.07 -3.15
N LEU A 45 -0.82 -18.02 -2.32
CA LEU A 45 -1.92 -17.05 -2.24
C LEU A 45 -2.11 -16.31 -3.58
N PHE A 46 -1.04 -15.78 -4.18
CA PHE A 46 -1.14 -15.16 -5.51
C PHE A 46 -1.68 -16.14 -6.56
N ARG A 47 -1.21 -17.39 -6.57
CA ARG A 47 -1.73 -18.41 -7.50
C ARG A 47 -3.21 -18.70 -7.28
N LYS A 48 -3.66 -18.76 -6.03
CA LYS A 48 -5.05 -19.07 -5.67
C LYS A 48 -6.02 -17.94 -6.05
N TYR A 49 -5.63 -16.69 -5.83
CA TYR A 49 -6.54 -15.54 -5.94
C TYR A 49 -6.32 -14.67 -7.19
N CYS A 50 -5.11 -14.67 -7.76
CA CYS A 50 -4.75 -13.79 -8.88
C CYS A 50 -4.63 -14.51 -10.22
N CYS A 51 -4.54 -15.84 -10.23
CA CYS A 51 -4.57 -16.64 -11.46
C CYS A 51 -5.96 -17.22 -11.68
N GLY A 52 -6.43 -17.25 -12.93
CA GLY A 52 -7.77 -17.73 -13.23
C GLY A 52 -8.17 -17.51 -14.68
N SER A 53 -9.37 -17.96 -15.05
CA SER A 53 -9.89 -17.87 -16.42
C SER A 53 -10.63 -16.56 -16.72
N ARG A 54 -10.83 -15.68 -15.73
CA ARG A 54 -11.41 -14.36 -15.96
C ARG A 54 -10.40 -13.53 -16.75
N GLU A 55 -10.85 -12.98 -17.88
CA GLU A 55 -10.05 -12.09 -18.72
C GLU A 55 -9.79 -10.75 -18.01
N CYS A 56 -8.55 -10.25 -18.14
CA CYS A 56 -8.18 -8.91 -17.69
C CYS A 56 -8.63 -7.90 -18.75
N MET A 57 -9.54 -6.99 -18.38
CA MET A 57 -10.09 -5.97 -19.28
C MET A 57 -9.27 -4.66 -19.28
N VAL A 58 -8.08 -4.68 -18.70
CA VAL A 58 -7.21 -3.50 -18.58
C VAL A 58 -6.09 -3.62 -19.60
N ASP A 59 -6.07 -2.72 -20.58
CA ASP A 59 -5.09 -2.69 -21.64
C ASP A 59 -3.89 -1.81 -21.25
N PRO A 60 -2.64 -2.30 -21.37
CA PRO A 60 -1.47 -1.48 -21.13
C PRO A 60 -1.15 -0.58 -22.34
N VAL A 61 -0.89 0.70 -22.08
CA VAL A 61 -0.46 1.70 -23.08
C VAL A 61 1.05 1.90 -23.04
N ASP A 62 1.60 2.17 -21.85
CA ASP A 62 3.04 2.29 -21.60
C ASP A 62 3.34 1.71 -20.21
N VAL A 63 4.17 0.67 -20.18
CA VAL A 63 4.56 -0.03 -18.95
C VAL A 63 6.08 0.06 -18.71
N THR A 64 6.76 0.99 -19.38
CA THR A 64 8.23 1.11 -19.30
C THR A 64 8.73 1.63 -17.95
N ALA A 65 7.83 2.08 -17.08
CA ALA A 65 8.10 2.35 -15.67
C ALA A 65 8.25 1.06 -14.81
N MET A 66 7.96 -0.12 -15.38
CA MET A 66 8.14 -1.42 -14.74
C MET A 66 9.51 -2.03 -15.03
N GLY A 67 9.80 -3.16 -14.37
CA GLY A 67 10.99 -3.95 -14.62
C GLY A 67 12.16 -3.56 -13.72
N ASN A 68 13.24 -4.32 -13.82
CA ASN A 68 14.43 -4.07 -13.03
C ASN A 68 15.38 -3.16 -13.81
N PRO A 69 15.70 -1.94 -13.33
CA PRO A 69 16.61 -1.06 -14.04
C PRO A 69 18.04 -1.60 -14.22
N ALA A 70 18.42 -2.63 -13.46
CA ALA A 70 19.68 -3.35 -13.67
C ALA A 70 19.69 -4.18 -14.96
N TYR A 71 18.52 -4.44 -15.55
CA TYR A 71 18.32 -5.24 -16.77
C TYR A 71 17.39 -4.48 -17.75
N PRO A 72 17.84 -3.35 -18.32
CA PRO A 72 16.99 -2.49 -19.15
C PRO A 72 16.57 -3.13 -20.49
N ASP A 73 17.26 -4.20 -20.91
CA ASP A 73 16.95 -4.94 -22.13
C ASP A 73 15.90 -6.05 -21.91
N GLU A 74 15.47 -6.29 -20.66
CA GLU A 74 14.37 -7.24 -20.39
C GLU A 74 13.05 -6.69 -20.92
N GLU A 75 12.27 -7.57 -21.54
CA GLU A 75 10.97 -7.20 -22.08
C GLU A 75 10.02 -6.75 -20.96
N GLN A 76 9.67 -5.47 -20.97
CA GLN A 76 8.73 -4.86 -20.03
C GLN A 76 7.30 -5.14 -20.50
N ILE A 77 6.76 -6.28 -20.08
CA ILE A 77 5.35 -6.63 -20.25
C ILE A 77 4.66 -6.76 -18.89
N VAL A 78 3.37 -6.47 -18.87
CA VAL A 78 2.51 -6.80 -17.73
C VAL A 78 2.29 -8.31 -17.66
N ASN A 79 2.19 -8.84 -16.45
CA ASN A 79 2.12 -10.28 -16.22
C ASN A 79 0.92 -10.97 -16.88
N TYR A 80 -0.18 -10.26 -17.07
CA TYR A 80 -1.40 -10.78 -17.71
C TYR A 80 -1.36 -10.77 -19.24
N GLN A 81 -0.28 -10.24 -19.85
CA GLN A 81 0.01 -10.41 -21.28
C GLN A 81 0.97 -11.58 -21.55
N ASP A 82 1.50 -12.26 -20.52
CA ASP A 82 2.33 -13.44 -20.72
C ASP A 82 1.48 -14.59 -21.29
N PRO A 83 1.81 -15.15 -22.46
CA PRO A 83 0.99 -16.17 -23.11
C PRO A 83 0.99 -17.51 -22.34
N ASN A 84 1.85 -17.68 -21.34
CA ASN A 84 2.00 -18.93 -20.59
C ASN A 84 1.30 -18.90 -19.23
N VAL A 85 0.75 -17.75 -18.79
CA VAL A 85 0.13 -17.59 -17.48
C VAL A 85 -1.19 -16.83 -17.60
N ASN A 86 -2.27 -17.43 -17.08
CA ASN A 86 -3.58 -16.78 -17.06
C ASN A 86 -3.77 -16.02 -15.74
N ILE A 87 -3.68 -14.69 -15.81
CA ILE A 87 -3.85 -13.79 -14.68
C ILE A 87 -5.27 -13.19 -14.71
N SER A 88 -6.04 -13.40 -13.65
CA SER A 88 -7.38 -12.87 -13.48
C SER A 88 -7.46 -11.60 -12.64
N LEU A 89 -6.46 -11.35 -11.79
CA LEU A 89 -6.31 -10.12 -10.99
C LEU A 89 -4.85 -9.67 -11.05
N PRO A 90 -4.49 -8.73 -11.94
CA PRO A 90 -3.17 -8.12 -11.97
C PRO A 90 -2.88 -7.38 -10.67
N VAL A 91 -1.70 -7.61 -10.10
CA VAL A 91 -1.24 -6.92 -8.90
C VAL A 91 -0.10 -5.99 -9.27
N PHE A 92 -0.21 -4.71 -8.95
CA PHE A 92 0.84 -3.71 -9.11
C PHE A 92 1.37 -3.30 -7.74
N ILE A 93 2.68 -3.28 -7.58
CA ILE A 93 3.31 -3.03 -6.28
C ILE A 93 4.61 -2.20 -6.42
N ILE A 94 4.79 -1.25 -5.50
CA ILE A 94 6.10 -0.65 -5.21
C ILE A 94 6.73 -1.37 -4.03
N HIS A 95 8.05 -1.28 -3.84
CA HIS A 95 8.67 -1.80 -2.62
C HIS A 95 8.59 -0.78 -1.48
N GLY A 96 8.51 -1.27 -0.25
CA GLY A 96 8.70 -0.49 0.96
C GLY A 96 10.15 -0.56 1.47
N ASN A 97 10.34 -0.24 2.75
CA ASN A 97 11.66 -0.23 3.39
C ASN A 97 12.08 -1.60 3.93
N HIS A 98 11.17 -2.55 4.07
CA HIS A 98 11.46 -3.90 4.52
C HIS A 98 11.77 -4.84 3.35
N ASP A 99 11.12 -4.66 2.21
CA ASP A 99 11.33 -5.44 0.98
C ASP A 99 12.08 -4.64 -0.10
N ASP A 100 12.99 -3.76 0.32
CA ASP A 100 13.79 -2.93 -0.56
C ASP A 100 14.82 -3.72 -1.40
N PRO A 101 15.16 -3.25 -2.61
CA PRO A 101 16.26 -3.77 -3.41
C PRO A 101 17.58 -3.81 -2.63
N CYS A 102 18.23 -4.98 -2.58
CA CYS A 102 19.53 -5.10 -1.91
C CYS A 102 20.58 -5.85 -2.75
N GLY A 103 21.84 -5.72 -2.34
CA GLY A 103 22.99 -6.41 -2.94
C GLY A 103 23.41 -5.88 -4.33
N PRO A 104 24.39 -6.52 -4.97
CA PRO A 104 24.96 -6.05 -6.23
C PRO A 104 23.96 -5.98 -7.40
N GLY A 105 23.00 -6.90 -7.43
CA GLY A 105 21.94 -6.93 -8.46
C GLY A 105 20.73 -6.06 -8.15
N GLN A 106 20.74 -5.35 -7.01
CA GLN A 106 19.61 -4.56 -6.52
C GLN A 106 18.31 -5.38 -6.54
N HIS A 107 18.32 -6.61 -6.03
CA HIS A 107 17.14 -7.47 -6.09
C HIS A 107 16.32 -7.35 -4.80
N SER A 108 15.00 -7.24 -4.95
CA SER A 108 14.00 -7.34 -3.89
C SER A 108 13.38 -8.74 -3.89
N ALA A 109 12.77 -9.14 -2.76
CA ALA A 109 11.87 -10.29 -2.75
C ALA A 109 10.73 -10.16 -3.77
N LEU A 110 10.33 -8.93 -4.13
CA LEU A 110 9.34 -8.66 -5.17
C LEU A 110 9.82 -9.02 -6.57
N ASP A 111 11.13 -8.92 -6.85
CA ASP A 111 11.70 -9.33 -8.14
C ASP A 111 11.48 -10.84 -8.37
N ILE A 112 11.57 -11.66 -7.30
CA ILE A 112 11.30 -13.12 -7.39
C ILE A 112 9.85 -13.38 -7.82
N LEU A 113 8.88 -12.68 -7.23
CA LEU A 113 7.46 -12.81 -7.56
C LEU A 113 7.16 -12.30 -8.97
N SER A 114 7.79 -11.18 -9.37
CA SER A 114 7.67 -10.59 -10.70
C SER A 114 8.23 -11.52 -11.79
N SER A 115 9.41 -12.12 -11.58
CA SER A 115 9.99 -13.12 -12.50
C SER A 115 9.13 -14.37 -12.63
N CYS A 116 8.30 -14.67 -11.63
CA CYS A 116 7.33 -15.76 -11.67
C CYS A 116 5.96 -15.34 -12.26
N ARG A 117 5.84 -14.12 -12.79
CA ARG A 117 4.60 -13.53 -13.34
C ARG A 117 3.45 -13.42 -12.34
N LEU A 118 3.73 -13.39 -11.04
CA LEU A 118 2.68 -13.31 -10.00
C LEU A 118 2.25 -11.87 -9.69
N LEU A 119 3.09 -10.88 -10.00
CA LEU A 119 2.81 -9.46 -9.81
C LEU A 119 3.61 -8.60 -10.81
N ASN A 120 3.27 -7.31 -10.87
CA ASN A 120 3.91 -6.27 -11.66
C ASN A 120 4.64 -5.31 -10.70
N TYR A 121 5.96 -5.44 -10.63
CA TYR A 121 6.80 -4.61 -9.77
C TYR A 121 7.24 -3.33 -10.50
N PHE A 122 7.04 -2.17 -9.86
CA PHE A 122 7.35 -0.85 -10.42
C PHE A 122 7.88 0.13 -9.36
N GLY A 123 8.26 1.34 -9.79
CA GLY A 123 8.69 2.42 -8.89
C GLY A 123 10.12 2.30 -8.34
N LYS A 124 10.88 1.32 -8.84
CA LYS A 124 12.30 1.11 -8.53
C LYS A 124 13.16 2.14 -9.24
N GLN A 125 14.16 2.69 -8.53
CA GLN A 125 15.02 3.74 -9.07
C GLN A 125 16.34 3.18 -9.61
N ALA A 126 16.66 3.51 -10.86
CA ALA A 126 17.91 3.10 -11.51
C ALA A 126 19.14 3.80 -10.92
N ASN A 127 18.99 5.10 -10.66
CA ASN A 127 20.07 5.96 -10.22
C ASN A 127 19.74 6.51 -8.82
N VAL A 128 20.62 6.24 -7.87
CA VAL A 128 20.47 6.67 -6.47
C VAL A 128 20.73 8.17 -6.27
N ASN A 129 21.32 8.85 -7.25
CA ASN A 129 21.69 10.27 -7.21
C ASN A 129 20.74 11.16 -8.02
N ALA A 130 19.92 10.60 -8.90
CA ALA A 130 18.90 11.30 -9.67
C ALA A 130 17.74 10.37 -9.98
N ILE A 131 16.53 10.81 -9.63
CA ILE A 131 15.30 10.01 -9.71
C ILE A 131 14.45 10.56 -10.84
N THR A 132 13.95 9.68 -11.69
CA THR A 132 12.90 9.99 -12.67
C THR A 132 11.68 9.15 -12.35
N ILE A 133 10.59 9.80 -11.97
CA ILE A 133 9.33 9.14 -11.66
C ILE A 133 8.48 9.14 -12.93
N LYS A 134 8.34 7.95 -13.54
CA LYS A 134 7.58 7.69 -14.75
C LYS A 134 6.29 6.92 -14.43
N PRO A 135 5.15 7.22 -15.09
CA PRO A 135 3.92 6.48 -14.85
C PRO A 135 3.84 5.18 -15.66
N ILE A 136 3.07 4.23 -15.15
CA ILE A 136 2.45 3.17 -15.94
C ILE A 136 1.13 3.71 -16.49
N LEU A 137 0.93 3.62 -17.80
CA LEU A 137 -0.28 4.06 -18.48
C LEU A 137 -1.14 2.85 -18.83
N LEU A 138 -2.36 2.82 -18.32
CA LEU A 138 -3.34 1.75 -18.55
C LEU A 138 -4.68 2.35 -18.99
N HIS A 139 -5.48 1.59 -19.70
CA HIS A 139 -6.86 1.98 -19.99
C HIS A 139 -7.84 0.80 -19.90
N LYS A 140 -9.12 1.11 -19.65
CA LYS A 140 -10.24 0.18 -19.70
C LYS A 140 -11.44 0.92 -20.29
N GLY A 141 -11.78 0.61 -21.54
CA GLY A 141 -12.75 1.40 -22.30
C GLY A 141 -12.32 2.88 -22.35
N ASP A 142 -13.20 3.77 -21.89
CA ASP A 142 -12.97 5.23 -21.88
C ASP A 142 -12.18 5.71 -20.64
N VAL A 143 -11.89 4.84 -19.67
CA VAL A 143 -11.14 5.20 -18.47
C VAL A 143 -9.65 4.99 -18.73
N LYS A 144 -8.86 6.05 -18.63
CA LYS A 144 -7.39 6.01 -18.67
C LYS A 144 -6.83 6.34 -17.28
N ILE A 145 -5.85 5.57 -16.83
CA ILE A 145 -5.17 5.78 -15.54
C ILE A 145 -3.65 5.83 -15.73
N ALA A 146 -3.01 6.74 -15.01
CA ALA A 146 -1.55 6.88 -14.98
C ALA A 146 -1.07 6.61 -13.56
N ILE A 147 -0.36 5.51 -13.34
CA ILE A 147 0.10 5.08 -12.01
C ILE A 147 1.59 5.41 -11.87
N TYR A 148 1.88 6.46 -11.12
CA TYR A 148 3.22 6.84 -10.69
C TYR A 148 3.60 6.06 -9.44
N GLY A 149 4.86 5.61 -9.35
CA GLY A 149 5.36 4.86 -8.20
C GLY A 149 6.72 5.36 -7.74
N LEU A 150 6.87 5.50 -6.43
CA LEU A 150 8.15 5.72 -5.78
C LEU A 150 8.31 4.70 -4.65
N GLY A 151 9.08 3.65 -4.91
CA GLY A 151 9.51 2.72 -3.88
C GLY A 151 10.27 3.44 -2.76
N ASN A 152 10.41 2.80 -1.60
CA ASN A 152 11.05 3.43 -0.47
C ASN A 152 12.50 3.86 -0.78
N ILE A 153 12.86 5.04 -0.29
CA ILE A 153 14.18 5.62 -0.34
C ILE A 153 14.37 6.26 1.01
N LYS A 154 15.50 6.00 1.68
CA LYS A 154 15.81 6.60 2.98
C LYS A 154 15.49 8.10 2.99
N ASP A 155 14.72 8.54 3.99
CA ASP A 155 14.13 9.88 4.00
C ASP A 155 15.19 10.98 3.89
N GLU A 156 16.36 10.83 4.55
CA GLU A 156 17.48 11.80 4.46
C GLU A 156 17.98 11.95 3.02
N ARG A 157 18.07 10.83 2.30
CA ARG A 157 18.52 10.82 0.90
C ARG A 157 17.47 11.47 0.03
N LEU A 158 16.20 11.10 0.19
CA LEU A 158 15.12 11.67 -0.60
C LEU A 158 15.00 13.18 -0.37
N ALA A 159 15.10 13.64 0.88
CA ALA A 159 15.12 15.06 1.22
C ALA A 159 16.26 15.79 0.51
N LYS A 160 17.46 15.22 0.49
CA LYS A 160 18.60 15.78 -0.26
C LYS A 160 18.34 15.84 -1.76
N LEU A 161 17.75 14.81 -2.36
CA LEU A 161 17.44 14.80 -3.79
C LEU A 161 16.43 15.89 -4.17
N PHE A 162 15.43 16.15 -3.32
CA PHE A 162 14.52 17.28 -3.52
C PHE A 162 15.20 18.64 -3.36
N GLN A 163 16.11 18.78 -2.40
CA GLN A 163 16.90 20.01 -2.22
C GLN A 163 17.82 20.29 -3.42
N ASP A 164 18.50 19.25 -3.91
CA ASP A 164 19.43 19.31 -5.03
C ASP A 164 18.72 19.38 -6.40
N ARG A 165 17.38 19.33 -6.44
CA ARG A 165 16.54 19.29 -7.66
C ARG A 165 16.83 18.10 -8.58
N ASN A 166 17.21 16.97 -7.98
CA ASN A 166 17.52 15.72 -8.66
C ASN A 166 16.33 14.76 -8.72
N VAL A 167 15.10 15.26 -8.58
CA VAL A 167 13.86 14.50 -8.77
C VAL A 167 13.11 15.09 -9.95
N GLN A 168 12.89 14.27 -10.97
CA GLN A 168 12.19 14.62 -12.20
C GLN A 168 10.92 13.79 -12.34
N TRP A 169 9.88 14.41 -12.90
CA TRP A 169 8.59 13.76 -13.16
C TRP A 169 8.40 13.67 -14.68
N GLU A 170 8.20 12.47 -15.19
CA GLU A 170 7.82 12.28 -16.59
C GLU A 170 6.31 12.44 -16.72
N ILE A 171 5.88 13.51 -17.40
CA ILE A 171 4.47 13.82 -17.60
C ILE A 171 4.13 13.47 -19.05
N PRO A 172 3.26 12.48 -19.29
CA PRO A 172 2.79 12.17 -20.63
C PRO A 172 2.19 13.41 -21.30
N PRO A 173 2.38 13.64 -22.62
CA PRO A 173 1.80 14.78 -23.32
C PRO A 173 0.27 14.89 -23.18
N ASP A 174 -0.40 13.75 -23.04
CA ASP A 174 -1.83 13.55 -22.86
C ASP A 174 -2.22 13.32 -21.39
N SER A 175 -1.39 13.71 -20.41
CA SER A 175 -1.64 13.48 -18.96
C SER A 175 -2.98 14.02 -18.45
N SER A 176 -3.56 15.05 -19.09
CA SER A 176 -4.90 15.55 -18.76
C SER A 176 -6.02 14.56 -19.07
N GLU A 177 -5.77 13.57 -19.93
CA GLU A 177 -6.72 12.50 -20.27
C GLU A 177 -6.65 11.32 -19.30
N TYR A 178 -5.74 11.33 -18.33
CA TYR A 178 -5.58 10.25 -17.35
C TYR A 178 -6.02 10.71 -15.95
N PHE A 179 -6.57 9.77 -15.20
CA PHE A 179 -6.59 9.85 -13.76
C PHE A 179 -5.22 9.44 -13.20
N ASN A 180 -4.48 10.41 -12.66
CA ASN A 180 -3.11 10.24 -12.20
C ASN A 180 -3.07 9.87 -10.72
N ILE A 181 -2.53 8.69 -10.43
CA ILE A 181 -2.36 8.12 -9.11
C ILE A 181 -0.87 8.11 -8.78
N LEU A 182 -0.50 8.52 -7.56
CA LEU A 182 0.86 8.38 -7.04
C LEU A 182 0.87 7.38 -5.88
N VAL A 183 1.74 6.38 -5.94
CA VAL A 183 2.00 5.45 -4.83
C VAL A 183 3.38 5.72 -4.26
N VAL A 184 3.44 5.99 -2.95
CA VAL A 184 4.69 6.32 -2.24
C VAL A 184 4.82 5.50 -0.97
N HIS A 185 6.07 5.17 -0.61
CA HIS A 185 6.38 4.51 0.66
C HIS A 185 7.44 5.30 1.43
N GLN A 186 7.03 6.36 2.12
CA GLN A 186 7.90 7.32 2.83
C GLN A 186 7.27 7.79 4.15
N ASN A 187 8.02 8.37 5.08
CA ASN A 187 7.37 9.02 6.24
C ASN A 187 6.42 10.13 5.80
N ARG A 188 5.27 10.27 6.49
CA ARG A 188 4.40 11.46 6.35
C ARG A 188 4.95 12.66 7.14
N PRO A 189 4.72 13.90 6.67
CA PRO A 189 5.14 15.13 7.37
C PRO A 189 4.57 15.32 8.77
N LEU A 190 3.54 14.56 9.14
CA LEU A 190 2.91 14.62 10.47
C LEU A 190 3.80 14.02 11.58
N ARG A 191 4.90 13.33 11.24
CA ARG A 191 5.87 12.81 12.22
C ARG A 191 6.86 13.90 12.63
N GLU A 192 6.73 14.42 13.85
CA GLU A 192 7.69 15.38 14.41
C GLU A 192 9.12 14.81 14.45
N GLY A 193 10.10 15.63 14.02
CA GLY A 193 11.54 15.32 14.17
C GLY A 193 12.12 14.32 13.17
N LYS A 194 11.36 13.84 12.18
CA LYS A 194 11.87 12.97 11.10
C LYS A 194 11.77 13.65 9.73
N ASN A 195 12.69 13.32 8.83
CA ASN A 195 12.54 13.68 7.43
C ASN A 195 11.34 12.92 6.83
N SER A 196 10.63 13.57 5.91
CA SER A 196 9.42 13.07 5.28
C SER A 196 9.35 13.47 3.82
N PHE A 197 8.49 12.79 3.03
CA PHE A 197 8.14 13.27 1.69
C PHE A 197 7.31 14.55 1.82
N PRO A 198 7.74 15.72 1.29
CA PRO A 198 6.96 16.94 1.38
C PRO A 198 5.79 16.92 0.40
N VAL A 199 4.56 17.07 0.89
CA VAL A 199 3.34 17.04 0.06
C VAL A 199 3.38 18.13 -1.02
N GLU A 200 4.05 19.25 -0.75
CA GLU A 200 4.21 20.38 -1.69
C GLU A 200 5.09 20.04 -2.90
N LYS A 201 5.79 18.91 -2.88
CA LYS A 201 6.57 18.40 -4.02
C LYS A 201 5.77 17.48 -4.93
N ILE A 202 4.54 17.14 -4.56
CA ILE A 202 3.64 16.38 -5.42
C ILE A 202 3.17 17.30 -6.56
N PRO A 203 3.35 16.90 -7.84
CA PRO A 203 2.89 17.69 -8.97
C PRO A 203 1.37 17.90 -8.98
N SER A 204 0.94 19.05 -9.50
CA SER A 204 -0.49 19.44 -9.54
C SER A 204 -1.38 18.54 -10.38
N HIS A 205 -0.82 17.74 -11.28
CA HIS A 205 -1.60 16.82 -12.13
C HIS A 205 -1.95 15.51 -11.40
N ILE A 206 -1.33 15.21 -10.25
CA ILE A 206 -1.67 14.04 -9.44
C ILE A 206 -2.99 14.30 -8.71
N GLN A 207 -4.00 13.46 -8.96
CA GLN A 207 -5.32 13.61 -8.33
C GLN A 207 -5.49 12.77 -7.06
N PHE A 208 -4.77 11.65 -6.94
CA PHE A 208 -4.91 10.71 -5.83
C PHE A 208 -3.56 10.12 -5.42
N VAL A 209 -3.28 10.08 -4.11
CA VAL A 209 -2.03 9.55 -3.56
C VAL A 209 -2.34 8.39 -2.62
N VAL A 210 -1.64 7.28 -2.78
CA VAL A 210 -1.65 6.14 -1.86
C VAL A 210 -0.34 6.15 -1.06
N TRP A 211 -0.45 6.36 0.24
CA TRP A 211 0.69 6.50 1.14
C TRP A 211 0.91 5.22 1.96
N GLY A 212 1.88 4.40 1.55
CA GLY A 212 2.00 3.01 2.02
C GLY A 212 2.82 2.76 3.30
N HIS A 213 3.67 3.71 3.73
CA HIS A 213 4.60 3.47 4.84
C HIS A 213 3.98 3.63 6.24
N GLU A 214 2.95 4.46 6.38
CA GLU A 214 2.33 4.71 7.67
C GLU A 214 1.37 3.57 8.02
N HIS A 215 1.53 2.98 9.20
CA HIS A 215 0.76 1.80 9.63
C HIS A 215 -0.61 2.15 10.23
N GLU A 216 -0.79 3.39 10.67
CA GLU A 216 -2.08 3.88 11.12
C GLU A 216 -3.06 3.92 9.95
N CYS A 217 -4.21 3.27 10.10
CA CYS A 217 -5.26 3.27 9.10
C CYS A 217 -6.11 4.53 9.25
N GLN A 218 -6.04 5.43 8.25
CA GLN A 218 -6.94 6.58 8.16
C GLN A 218 -8.04 6.26 7.15
N VAL A 219 -9.28 6.12 7.63
CA VAL A 219 -10.43 5.69 6.82
C VAL A 219 -10.81 6.74 5.79
N GLU A 220 -10.78 8.01 6.18
CA GLU A 220 -11.04 9.11 5.26
C GLU A 220 -9.72 9.56 4.61
N TYR A 221 -9.76 9.79 3.29
CA TYR A 221 -8.65 10.44 2.63
C TYR A 221 -8.67 11.94 2.94
N SER A 222 -7.50 12.52 3.17
CA SER A 222 -7.33 13.95 3.42
C SER A 222 -7.16 14.72 2.11
N ARG A 223 -7.36 16.04 2.16
CA ARG A 223 -6.94 16.97 1.11
C ARG A 223 -5.84 17.86 1.65
N GLU A 224 -4.67 17.79 1.03
CA GLU A 224 -3.46 18.42 1.55
C GLU A 224 -2.62 19.06 0.44
N GLY A 225 -1.64 19.87 0.86
CA GLY A 225 -0.70 20.54 -0.04
C GLY A 225 -1.32 21.72 -0.80
N ASN A 226 -0.57 22.21 -1.78
CA ASN A 226 -0.92 23.44 -2.50
C ASN A 226 -2.09 23.29 -3.48
N TYR A 227 -2.49 22.05 -3.80
CA TYR A 227 -3.48 21.74 -4.83
C TYR A 227 -4.62 20.85 -4.31
N ASP A 228 -4.78 20.75 -2.99
CA ASP A 228 -5.79 19.92 -2.33
C ASP A 228 -5.79 18.47 -2.86
N VAL A 229 -4.60 17.87 -3.01
CA VAL A 229 -4.47 16.50 -3.52
C VAL A 229 -5.10 15.53 -2.52
N ASN A 230 -5.85 14.56 -3.03
CA ASN A 230 -6.50 13.55 -2.19
C ASN A 230 -5.45 12.51 -1.75
N ILE A 231 -5.22 12.38 -0.45
CA ILE A 231 -4.22 11.46 0.10
C ILE A 231 -4.91 10.40 0.94
N LEU A 232 -4.76 9.14 0.53
CA LEU A 232 -5.17 7.98 1.29
C LEU A 232 -3.97 7.42 2.05
N GLN A 233 -4.13 7.20 3.36
CA GLN A 233 -3.20 6.47 4.20
C GLN A 233 -3.86 5.16 4.64
N PRO A 234 -3.70 4.06 3.88
CA PRO A 234 -4.44 2.83 4.13
C PRO A 234 -4.12 2.18 5.48
N GLY A 235 -2.93 2.42 6.03
CA GLY A 235 -2.41 1.67 7.15
C GLY A 235 -1.85 0.31 6.75
N SER A 236 -1.33 -0.39 7.74
CA SER A 236 -0.88 -1.78 7.60
C SER A 236 -2.05 -2.77 7.66
N THR A 237 -1.86 -3.98 7.16
CA THR A 237 -2.83 -5.08 7.31
C THR A 237 -2.63 -5.88 8.60
N THR A 238 -1.53 -5.64 9.33
CA THR A 238 -1.24 -6.27 10.61
C THR A 238 -0.55 -5.30 11.56
N ILE A 239 -0.70 -5.55 12.87
CA ILE A 239 -0.04 -4.77 13.91
C ILE A 239 1.41 -5.22 14.02
N THR A 240 2.36 -4.35 13.69
CA THR A 240 3.79 -4.63 13.81
C THR A 240 4.41 -3.94 15.02
N SER A 241 3.70 -2.98 15.63
CA SER A 241 4.13 -2.28 16.85
C SER A 241 2.94 -1.97 17.78
N LEU A 242 3.18 -2.00 19.10
CA LEU A 242 2.15 -1.78 20.13
C LEU A 242 2.03 -0.30 20.47
N VAL A 243 1.58 0.51 19.51
CA VAL A 243 1.42 1.97 19.64
C VAL A 243 -0.01 2.40 19.31
N ALA A 244 -0.42 3.58 19.76
CA ALA A 244 -1.78 4.11 19.56
C ALA A 244 -2.26 4.05 18.10
N GLY A 245 -1.44 4.47 17.14
CA GLY A 245 -1.80 4.46 15.72
C GLY A 245 -2.07 3.07 15.14
N GLU A 246 -1.50 2.02 15.73
CA GLU A 246 -1.73 0.63 15.30
C GLU A 246 -3.01 0.02 15.89
N ALA A 247 -3.61 0.65 16.91
CA ALA A 247 -4.89 0.25 17.50
C ALA A 247 -6.10 0.63 16.64
N ALA A 248 -5.93 1.54 15.66
CA ALA A 248 -6.97 1.84 14.68
C ALA A 248 -7.37 0.58 13.91
N LEU A 249 -8.67 0.42 13.66
CA LEU A 249 -9.20 -0.69 12.86
C LEU A 249 -8.60 -0.69 11.46
N LYS A 250 -8.10 -1.83 11.02
CA LYS A 250 -7.45 -1.96 9.71
C LYS A 250 -8.49 -2.15 8.60
N HIS A 251 -8.26 -1.48 7.47
CA HIS A 251 -9.13 -1.53 6.30
C HIS A 251 -8.29 -1.78 5.04
N CYS A 252 -8.93 -2.33 4.01
CA CYS A 252 -8.51 -2.12 2.63
C CYS A 252 -9.50 -1.19 1.92
N PHE A 253 -9.19 -0.76 0.69
CA PHE A 253 -9.95 0.28 0.01
C PHE A 253 -10.25 -0.11 -1.43
N CYS A 254 -11.50 0.09 -1.85
CA CYS A 254 -11.94 -0.03 -3.23
C CYS A 254 -12.02 1.37 -3.86
N LEU A 255 -11.18 1.62 -4.87
CA LEU A 255 -11.17 2.87 -5.63
C LEU A 255 -11.87 2.66 -6.98
N ASP A 256 -13.10 3.15 -7.09
CA ASP A 256 -13.85 3.18 -8.35
C ASP A 256 -13.51 4.45 -9.12
N ILE A 257 -13.08 4.33 -10.38
CA ILE A 257 -12.80 5.48 -11.27
C ILE A 257 -13.72 5.40 -12.49
N LYS A 258 -14.35 6.51 -12.84
CA LYS A 258 -15.22 6.63 -14.02
C LYS A 258 -14.90 7.89 -14.80
N PHE A 259 -14.81 7.77 -16.11
CA PHE A 259 -14.72 8.91 -17.01
C PHE A 259 -16.13 9.52 -17.21
N ASN A 260 -16.23 10.84 -17.17
CA ASN A 260 -17.44 11.57 -17.47
C ASN A 260 -17.30 12.29 -18.83
N PRO A 261 -17.97 11.82 -19.90
CA PRO A 261 -17.88 12.43 -21.21
C PRO A 261 -18.39 13.89 -21.26
N GLU A 262 -19.28 14.31 -20.37
CA GLU A 262 -19.83 15.67 -20.39
C GLU A 262 -18.82 16.70 -19.85
N SER A 263 -18.13 16.38 -18.76
CA SER A 263 -17.11 17.24 -18.15
C SER A 263 -15.70 16.96 -18.64
N GLN A 264 -15.50 15.92 -19.46
CA GLN A 264 -14.19 15.48 -19.96
C GLN A 264 -13.18 15.27 -18.82
N ASP A 265 -13.65 14.70 -17.71
CA ASP A 265 -12.86 14.45 -16.50
C ASP A 265 -13.15 13.07 -15.91
N HIS A 266 -12.30 12.64 -14.97
CA HIS A 266 -12.53 11.43 -14.19
C HIS A 266 -13.12 11.79 -12.83
N LYS A 267 -14.16 11.07 -12.44
CA LYS A 267 -14.68 11.05 -11.08
C LYS A 267 -14.27 9.75 -10.41
N PHE A 268 -13.99 9.82 -9.11
CA PHE A 268 -13.64 8.64 -8.34
C PHE A 268 -14.48 8.54 -7.07
N ARG A 269 -14.55 7.33 -6.53
CA ARG A 269 -15.07 7.03 -5.20
C ARG A 269 -14.14 6.05 -4.53
N CYS A 270 -13.65 6.40 -3.34
CA CYS A 270 -12.90 5.49 -2.48
C CYS A 270 -13.83 4.98 -1.39
N LYS A 271 -13.96 3.64 -1.25
CA LYS A 271 -14.76 3.00 -0.21
C LYS A 271 -13.87 2.10 0.64
N GLU A 272 -13.92 2.27 1.95
CA GLU A 272 -13.27 1.41 2.92
C GLU A 272 -13.97 0.05 3.06
N VAL A 273 -13.17 -0.97 3.36
CA VAL A 273 -13.64 -2.33 3.69
C VAL A 273 -12.85 -2.80 4.91
N LYS A 274 -13.54 -2.97 6.04
CA LYS A 274 -12.92 -3.42 7.30
C LYS A 274 -12.37 -4.84 7.14
N LEU A 275 -11.14 -5.06 7.59
CA LEU A 275 -10.53 -6.37 7.68
C LEU A 275 -10.95 -7.07 8.98
N ASN A 276 -11.45 -8.30 8.88
CA ASN A 276 -12.00 -9.08 9.98
C ASN A 276 -11.02 -10.14 10.51
N ASN A 277 -10.02 -10.53 9.70
CA ASN A 277 -8.99 -11.51 10.09
C ASN A 277 -7.79 -10.87 10.81
N VAL A 278 -7.83 -9.56 11.08
CA VAL A 278 -6.81 -8.88 11.88
C VAL A 278 -7.05 -9.13 13.36
N ARG A 279 -5.98 -9.49 14.08
CA ARG A 279 -6.04 -9.69 15.53
C ARG A 279 -6.51 -8.39 16.22
N PRO A 280 -7.54 -8.45 17.08
CA PRO A 280 -7.95 -7.29 17.86
C PRO A 280 -6.80 -6.77 18.72
N PHE A 281 -6.60 -5.45 18.71
CA PHE A 281 -5.61 -4.78 19.54
C PHE A 281 -6.23 -3.54 20.18
N MET A 282 -6.24 -3.55 21.52
CA MET A 282 -6.73 -2.44 22.33
C MET A 282 -5.53 -1.75 22.98
N TYR A 283 -5.57 -0.42 22.99
CA TYR A 283 -4.52 0.41 23.55
C TYR A 283 -5.14 1.47 24.47
N SER A 284 -4.47 1.75 25.59
CA SER A 284 -4.80 2.83 26.51
C SER A 284 -3.52 3.36 27.15
N GLU A 285 -3.45 4.66 27.36
CA GLU A 285 -2.40 5.33 28.14
C GLU A 285 -3.00 5.81 29.45
N LEU A 286 -2.29 5.55 30.55
CA LEU A 286 -2.80 5.79 31.89
C LEU A 286 -1.78 6.60 32.70
N THR A 287 -2.28 7.55 33.47
CA THR A 287 -1.52 8.29 34.48
C THR A 287 -1.99 7.85 35.87
N LEU A 288 -1.09 7.37 36.72
CA LEU A 288 -1.45 6.90 38.07
C LEU A 288 -1.81 8.05 39.02
N GLU A 289 -1.16 9.20 38.85
CA GLU A 289 -1.37 10.38 39.70
C GLU A 289 -2.85 10.82 39.66
N GLY A 290 -3.48 10.82 40.84
CA GLY A 290 -4.87 11.25 41.00
C GLY A 290 -5.95 10.23 40.58
N ASN A 291 -5.57 9.07 40.03
CA ASN A 291 -6.52 8.08 39.50
C ASN A 291 -6.60 6.78 40.31
N CYS A 292 -5.64 6.50 41.20
CA CYS A 292 -5.66 5.35 42.10
C CYS A 292 -5.16 5.70 43.51
N GLY A 293 -5.42 4.81 44.48
CA GLY A 293 -4.86 4.92 45.83
C GLY A 293 -3.34 4.76 45.86
N ALA A 294 -2.73 5.03 47.02
CA ALA A 294 -1.28 5.06 47.17
C ALA A 294 -0.66 3.69 47.48
N THR A 295 -1.46 2.65 47.69
CA THR A 295 -0.95 1.32 48.01
C THR A 295 -0.77 0.47 46.75
N GLU A 296 0.09 -0.55 46.83
CA GLU A 296 0.27 -1.52 45.75
C GLU A 296 -1.06 -2.21 45.39
N ALA A 297 -1.91 -2.47 46.38
CA ALA A 297 -3.22 -3.10 46.17
C ALA A 297 -4.16 -2.19 45.37
N ASP A 298 -4.21 -0.90 45.68
CA ASP A 298 -5.06 0.07 44.97
C ASP A 298 -4.62 0.23 43.50
N VAL A 299 -3.31 0.28 43.25
CA VAL A 299 -2.75 0.34 41.89
C VAL A 299 -3.09 -0.93 41.12
N ARG A 300 -2.97 -2.10 41.75
CA ARG A 300 -3.30 -3.38 41.12
C ARG A 300 -4.78 -3.44 40.72
N GLU A 301 -5.69 -3.10 41.63
CA GLU A 301 -7.13 -3.08 41.35
C GLU A 301 -7.48 -2.11 40.21
N TYR A 302 -6.85 -0.93 40.19
CA TYR A 302 -7.01 0.03 39.09
C TYR A 302 -6.58 -0.55 37.75
N LEU A 303 -5.37 -1.13 37.67
CA LEU A 303 -4.86 -1.71 36.43
C LEU A 303 -5.65 -2.93 35.97
N GLU A 304 -6.09 -3.80 36.90
CA GLU A 304 -6.95 -4.94 36.60
C GLU A 304 -8.26 -4.48 35.96
N ARG A 305 -8.90 -3.45 36.52
CA ARG A 305 -10.11 -2.86 35.94
C ARG A 305 -9.89 -2.30 34.54
N GLU A 306 -8.81 -1.53 34.32
CA GLU A 306 -8.52 -0.97 32.99
C GLU A 306 -8.28 -2.08 31.95
N VAL A 307 -7.60 -3.17 32.34
CA VAL A 307 -7.41 -4.34 31.45
C VAL A 307 -8.74 -5.04 31.17
N GLU A 308 -9.58 -5.26 32.17
CA GLU A 308 -10.92 -5.84 31.99
C GLU A 308 -11.80 -5.00 31.07
N ASP A 309 -11.77 -3.67 31.22
CA ASP A 309 -12.50 -2.74 30.36
C ASP A 309 -12.02 -2.82 28.90
N LEU A 310 -10.70 -2.92 28.68
CA LEU A 310 -10.14 -3.13 27.33
C LEU A 310 -10.57 -4.50 26.75
N LEU A 311 -10.63 -5.56 27.56
CA LEU A 311 -11.10 -6.87 27.12
C LEU A 311 -12.59 -6.85 26.75
N GLU A 312 -13.43 -6.17 27.52
CA GLU A 312 -14.86 -6.02 27.23
C GLU A 312 -15.14 -5.13 26.02
N ARG A 313 -14.30 -4.11 25.78
CA ARG A 313 -14.31 -3.35 24.52
C ARG A 313 -13.91 -4.22 23.34
N ALA A 314 -12.83 -5.00 23.46
CA ALA A 314 -12.40 -5.93 22.42
C ALA A 314 -13.50 -6.92 22.03
N LYS A 315 -14.20 -7.52 23.00
CA LYS A 315 -15.32 -8.44 22.74
C LYS A 315 -16.48 -7.77 22.02
N ARG A 316 -16.78 -6.50 22.31
CA ARG A 316 -17.86 -5.73 21.66
C ARG A 316 -17.51 -5.32 20.23
N GLU A 317 -16.30 -4.83 20.02
CA GLU A 317 -15.85 -4.30 18.71
C GLU A 317 -15.44 -5.41 17.73
N HIS A 318 -15.08 -6.58 18.27
CA HIS A 318 -14.69 -7.78 17.55
C HIS A 318 -15.43 -9.01 18.09
N PRO A 319 -16.74 -9.13 17.87
CA PRO A 319 -17.47 -10.31 18.28
C PRO A 319 -16.88 -11.54 17.59
N ASN A 320 -16.64 -12.61 18.35
CA ASN A 320 -16.23 -13.88 17.74
C ASN A 320 -17.25 -14.27 16.66
N PRO A 321 -16.81 -14.74 15.48
CA PRO A 321 -17.72 -15.33 14.53
C PRO A 321 -18.48 -16.45 15.24
N ALA A 322 -19.80 -16.46 15.11
CA ALA A 322 -20.63 -17.49 15.73
C ALA A 322 -20.09 -18.87 15.30
N PRO A 323 -19.92 -19.84 16.21
CA PRO A 323 -19.43 -21.15 15.83
C PRO A 323 -20.41 -21.80 14.83
N GLY A 324 -19.98 -21.92 13.57
CA GLY A 324 -20.74 -22.59 12.51
C GLY A 324 -21.11 -21.78 11.27
N MET A 325 -20.47 -20.64 10.99
CA MET A 325 -20.46 -20.02 9.66
C MET A 325 -19.10 -20.20 9.00
#